data_AF-A0A5C6YZ82-F1
#
_entry.id   AF-A0A5C6YZ82-F1
#
_cell.length_a   1.000
_cell.length_b   1.000
_cell.length_c   1.000
_cell.angle_alpha   90.00
_cell.angle_beta   90.00
_cell.angle_gamma   90.00
#
_symmetry.space_group_name_H-M   'P 1'
#
loop_
_entity.id
_entity.type
_entity.pdbx_description
1 polymer ?
#
loop_
_entity_poly.entity_id
_entity_poly.type
_entity_poly.pdbx_seq_one_letter_code
_entity_poly.pdbx_strand_id
1 'polypeptide(L)'
;MKLSYLFTTIFFVLVANFSAQAQWKKEKTKEDTKIWRYDIECEGIAKQGAKLVKVWSYSKNPKHAISSAMRNAVHGIIFKGYAGGGQGCTSFQPLVKDPSVEEEHKEFFDAFFAEGGEYLKYVSAATDGSIAPGDRLKVSKREYKIAAVVTVMSDQLRKRLEKENIIKSLSSGF
;
A
#
# COMPACT_ATOMS: atom_id res chain seq x y z
N MET A 1 55.23 22.77 -26.88
CA MET A 1 54.70 22.16 -25.64
C MET A 1 53.50 22.91 -25.02
N LYS A 2 52.71 23.69 -25.76
CA LYS A 2 51.52 24.40 -25.18
C LYS A 2 50.17 24.01 -25.81
N LEU A 3 50.18 23.32 -26.95
CA LEU A 3 48.96 22.94 -27.68
C LEU A 3 48.38 21.59 -27.21
N SER A 4 49.22 20.64 -26.79
CA SER A 4 48.80 19.33 -26.27
C SER A 4 48.13 19.40 -24.89
N TYR A 5 48.50 20.39 -24.07
CA TYR A 5 47.87 20.66 -22.77
C TYR A 5 46.53 21.39 -22.90
N LEU A 6 46.28 22.05 -24.04
CA LEU A 6 45.01 22.71 -24.32
C LEU A 6 43.91 21.69 -24.67
N PHE A 7 44.26 20.63 -25.39
CA PHE A 7 43.30 19.57 -25.74
C PHE A 7 42.98 18.63 -24.57
N THR A 8 43.95 18.38 -23.68
CA THR A 8 43.74 17.54 -22.48
C THR A 8 42.93 18.25 -21.40
N THR A 9 43.01 19.59 -21.30
CA THR A 9 42.17 20.37 -20.37
C THR A 9 40.72 20.49 -20.86
N ILE A 10 40.46 20.58 -22.17
CA ILE A 10 39.10 20.63 -22.73
C ILE A 10 38.35 19.30 -22.56
N PHE A 11 39.05 18.15 -22.63
CA PHE A 11 38.42 16.84 -22.45
C PHE A 11 37.95 16.58 -21.01
N PHE A 12 38.63 17.14 -20.00
CA PHE A 12 38.26 16.95 -18.60
C PHE A 12 37.02 17.75 -18.16
N VAL A 13 36.76 18.90 -18.80
CA VAL A 13 35.59 19.76 -18.50
C VAL A 13 34.29 19.18 -19.09
N LEU A 14 34.35 18.40 -20.17
CA LEU A 14 33.17 17.78 -20.79
C LEU A 14 32.63 16.58 -19.99
N VAL A 15 33.46 15.86 -19.24
CA VAL A 15 33.02 14.69 -18.46
C VAL A 15 32.37 15.08 -17.13
N ALA A 16 32.75 16.23 -16.56
CA ALA A 16 32.21 16.71 -15.28
C ALA A 16 30.75 17.20 -15.35
N ASN A 17 30.23 17.49 -16.55
CA ASN A 17 28.86 17.98 -16.73
C ASN A 17 27.81 16.86 -16.91
N PHE A 18 28.23 15.61 -17.19
CA PHE A 18 27.30 14.50 -17.40
C PHE A 18 26.71 13.91 -16.12
N SER A 19 27.36 14.08 -14.96
CA SER A 19 26.87 13.58 -13.67
C SER A 19 25.85 14.50 -12.99
N ALA A 20 25.94 15.81 -13.22
CA ALA A 20 25.04 16.80 -12.60
C ALA A 20 23.60 16.72 -13.15
N GLN A 21 23.43 16.35 -14.42
CA GLN A 21 22.10 16.18 -15.04
C GLN A 21 21.43 14.84 -14.69
N ALA A 22 22.21 13.82 -14.31
CA ALA A 22 21.71 12.51 -13.92
C ALA A 22 21.11 12.51 -12.49
N GLN A 23 21.59 13.38 -11.61
CA GLN A 23 21.04 13.53 -10.25
C GLN A 23 19.85 14.51 -10.20
N TRP A 24 19.82 15.56 -11.03
CA TRP A 24 18.75 16.57 -10.98
C TRP A 24 17.38 16.08 -11.52
N LYS A 25 17.37 15.02 -12.35
CA LYS A 25 16.13 14.35 -12.79
C LYS A 25 15.56 13.35 -11.78
N LYS A 26 16.26 13.03 -10.69
CA LYS A 26 15.74 12.11 -9.65
C LYS A 26 14.92 12.80 -8.57
N GLU A 27 15.10 14.11 -8.37
CA GLU A 27 14.50 14.85 -7.26
C GLU A 27 13.19 15.57 -7.65
N LYS A 28 12.97 15.80 -8.94
CA LYS A 28 11.77 16.48 -9.50
C LYS A 28 10.81 15.50 -10.19
N THR A 29 10.56 14.35 -9.59
CA THR A 29 9.48 13.47 -10.04
C THR A 29 8.74 12.96 -8.83
N LYS A 30 7.67 13.70 -8.52
CA LYS A 30 6.55 13.36 -7.66
C LYS A 30 6.81 13.57 -6.17
N GLU A 31 6.27 14.66 -5.67
CA GLU A 31 5.40 14.55 -4.51
C GLU A 31 4.34 13.49 -4.89
N ASP A 32 4.70 12.22 -4.73
CA ASP A 32 3.93 11.05 -5.11
C ASP A 32 2.74 11.04 -4.16
N THR A 33 1.65 11.74 -4.53
CA THR A 33 0.35 11.43 -3.93
C THR A 33 0.18 9.94 -4.14
N LYS A 34 0.32 9.17 -3.07
CA LYS A 34 0.25 7.71 -3.09
C LYS A 34 -1.20 7.36 -3.38
N ILE A 35 -1.55 7.24 -4.66
CA ILE A 35 -2.94 6.96 -5.04
C ILE A 35 -3.22 5.48 -4.76
N TRP A 36 -3.99 5.24 -3.70
CA TRP A 36 -4.51 3.93 -3.35
C TRP A 36 -5.57 3.46 -4.35
N ARG A 37 -5.17 2.64 -5.33
CA ARG A 37 -6.07 2.07 -6.35
C ARG A 37 -6.46 0.64 -5.99
N TYR A 38 -7.54 0.47 -5.23
CA TYR A 38 -8.11 -0.85 -4.93
C TYR A 38 -9.60 -0.83 -4.60
N ASP A 39 -10.24 -1.97 -4.80
CA ASP A 39 -11.57 -2.28 -4.27
C ASP A 39 -11.43 -3.29 -3.13
N ILE A 40 -12.28 -3.18 -2.11
CA ILE A 40 -12.30 -4.07 -0.95
C ILE A 40 -13.73 -4.52 -0.72
N GLU A 41 -13.91 -5.83 -0.62
CA GLU A 41 -15.20 -6.49 -0.50
C GLU A 41 -15.10 -7.55 0.60
N CYS A 42 -16.23 -7.85 1.23
CA CYS A 42 -16.26 -8.96 2.18
C CYS A 42 -16.27 -10.30 1.44
N GLU A 43 -15.45 -11.24 1.90
CA GLU A 43 -15.36 -12.60 1.37
C GLU A 43 -15.79 -13.64 2.42
N GLY A 44 -16.75 -13.28 3.28
CA GLY A 44 -17.33 -14.15 4.29
C GLY A 44 -16.91 -13.87 5.73
N ILE A 45 -17.20 -14.82 6.62
CA ILE A 45 -17.02 -14.67 8.07
C ILE A 45 -15.65 -15.20 8.48
N ALA A 46 -14.85 -14.35 9.12
CA ALA A 46 -13.59 -14.74 9.76
C ALA A 46 -13.79 -15.09 11.24
N LYS A 47 -12.73 -15.59 11.88
CA LYS A 47 -12.66 -15.70 13.34
C LYS A 47 -12.93 -14.35 14.01
N GLN A 48 -13.41 -14.38 15.25
CA GLN A 48 -13.66 -13.17 16.03
C GLN A 48 -12.39 -12.28 16.08
N GLY A 49 -12.60 -10.99 15.87
CA GLY A 49 -11.55 -9.98 15.82
C GLY A 49 -10.77 -9.89 14.51
N ALA A 50 -11.18 -10.65 13.50
CA ALA A 50 -10.65 -10.60 12.14
C ALA A 50 -11.74 -10.31 11.10
N LYS A 51 -11.30 -9.94 9.88
CA LYS A 51 -12.13 -9.77 8.68
C LYS A 51 -11.53 -10.54 7.52
N LEU A 52 -12.36 -11.29 6.79
CA LEU A 52 -11.99 -11.99 5.58
C LEU A 52 -12.45 -11.13 4.40
N VAL A 53 -11.50 -10.62 3.63
CA VAL A 53 -11.78 -9.64 2.58
C VAL A 53 -11.14 -10.06 1.26
N LYS A 54 -11.86 -9.81 0.16
CA LYS A 54 -11.33 -9.85 -1.19
C LYS A 54 -10.91 -8.45 -1.57
N VAL A 55 -9.66 -8.32 -2.01
CA VAL A 55 -9.08 -7.03 -2.40
C VAL A 55 -8.62 -7.08 -3.83
N TRP A 56 -9.22 -6.22 -4.65
CA TRP A 56 -8.86 -6.06 -6.05
C TRP A 56 -7.77 -5.02 -6.20
N SER A 57 -6.61 -5.45 -6.70
CA SER A 57 -5.46 -4.58 -6.95
C SER A 57 -5.04 -4.64 -8.41
N TYR A 58 -4.51 -3.52 -8.91
CA TYR A 58 -3.99 -3.43 -10.27
C TYR A 58 -2.48 -3.69 -10.25
N SER A 59 -2.00 -4.67 -11.01
CA SER A 59 -0.59 -5.01 -11.08
C SER A 59 -0.15 -5.36 -12.50
N LYS A 60 1.08 -4.97 -12.83
CA LYS A 60 1.76 -5.42 -14.05
C LYS A 60 2.28 -6.85 -13.91
N ASN A 61 2.51 -7.31 -12.67
CA ASN A 61 3.07 -8.62 -12.36
C ASN A 61 2.22 -9.35 -11.30
N PRO A 62 1.56 -10.47 -11.66
CA PRO A 62 0.79 -11.27 -10.73
C PRO A 62 1.56 -11.75 -9.49
N LYS A 63 2.89 -11.92 -9.59
CA LYS A 63 3.72 -12.39 -8.46
C LYS A 63 3.68 -11.45 -7.24
N HIS A 64 3.43 -10.16 -7.45
CA HIS A 64 3.34 -9.16 -6.36
C HIS A 64 1.90 -8.78 -6.01
N ALA A 65 0.92 -9.45 -6.62
CA ALA A 65 -0.49 -9.13 -6.40
C ALA A 65 -0.91 -9.39 -4.95
N ILE A 66 -0.45 -10.49 -4.35
CA ILE A 66 -0.79 -10.86 -2.97
C ILE A 66 -0.21 -9.85 -1.98
N SER A 67 1.08 -9.52 -2.06
CA SER A 67 1.69 -8.54 -1.16
C SER A 67 1.05 -7.15 -1.29
N SER A 68 0.73 -6.74 -2.52
CA SER A 68 0.00 -5.49 -2.76
C SER A 68 -1.41 -5.53 -2.18
N ALA A 69 -2.12 -6.65 -2.36
CA ALA A 69 -3.46 -6.83 -1.82
C ALA A 69 -3.46 -6.86 -0.29
N MET A 70 -2.48 -7.48 0.36
CA MET A 70 -2.31 -7.47 1.82
C MET A 70 -2.14 -6.04 2.34
N ARG A 71 -1.27 -5.25 1.71
CA ARG A 71 -1.07 -3.83 2.05
C ARG A 71 -2.36 -3.02 1.86
N ASN A 72 -3.02 -3.20 0.72
CA ASN A 72 -4.28 -2.53 0.39
C ASN A 72 -5.44 -2.95 1.30
N ALA A 73 -5.46 -4.20 1.77
CA ALA A 73 -6.47 -4.70 2.69
C ALA A 73 -6.37 -4.02 4.05
N VAL A 74 -5.16 -3.93 4.59
CA VAL A 74 -4.93 -3.21 5.86
C VAL A 74 -5.32 -1.74 5.69
N HIS A 75 -4.88 -1.08 4.62
CA HIS A 75 -5.31 0.29 4.31
C HIS A 75 -6.84 0.42 4.20
N GLY A 76 -7.50 -0.53 3.52
CA GLY A 76 -8.95 -0.58 3.37
C GLY A 76 -9.67 -0.69 4.71
N ILE A 77 -9.20 -1.53 5.61
CA ILE A 77 -9.77 -1.64 6.96
C ILE A 77 -9.57 -0.34 7.75
N ILE A 78 -8.43 0.34 7.60
CA ILE A 78 -8.16 1.59 8.33
C ILE A 78 -9.02 2.73 7.79
N PHE A 79 -9.05 2.97 6.48
CA PHE A 79 -9.55 4.24 5.92
C PHE A 79 -10.80 4.13 5.02
N LYS A 80 -11.13 2.95 4.49
CA LYS A 80 -12.23 2.79 3.52
C LYS A 80 -13.45 2.04 4.06
N GLY A 81 -13.21 1.00 4.87
CA GLY A 81 -14.23 0.03 5.24
C GLY A 81 -14.75 -0.75 4.02
N TYR A 82 -15.88 -1.44 4.20
CA TYR A 82 -16.58 -2.12 3.12
C TYR A 82 -18.09 -2.23 3.41
N ALA A 83 -18.89 -2.35 2.36
CA ALA A 83 -20.33 -2.55 2.47
C ALA A 83 -20.68 -3.98 2.91
N GLY A 84 -21.78 -4.12 3.66
CA GLY A 84 -22.32 -5.42 4.05
C GLY A 84 -23.17 -6.05 2.96
N GLY A 85 -23.75 -7.23 3.26
CA GLY A 85 -24.74 -7.90 2.40
C GLY A 85 -24.15 -8.97 1.47
N GLY A 86 -22.86 -8.88 1.11
CA GLY A 86 -22.16 -9.96 0.42
C GLY A 86 -21.75 -11.08 1.38
N GLN A 87 -21.96 -12.35 1.00
CA GLN A 87 -21.44 -13.53 1.71
C GLN A 87 -21.77 -13.59 3.22
N GLY A 88 -22.91 -13.05 3.63
CA GLY A 88 -23.35 -13.05 5.04
C GLY A 88 -22.66 -12.01 5.94
N CYS A 89 -21.89 -11.08 5.37
CA CYS A 89 -21.16 -10.09 6.13
C CYS A 89 -22.03 -8.88 6.52
N THR A 90 -21.82 -8.38 7.74
CA THR A 90 -22.21 -7.03 8.11
C THR A 90 -21.27 -6.01 7.47
N SER A 91 -21.74 -4.78 7.28
CA SER A 91 -20.85 -3.68 6.86
C SER A 91 -19.76 -3.45 7.91
N PHE A 92 -18.61 -2.96 7.44
CA PHE A 92 -17.51 -2.59 8.32
C PHE A 92 -17.16 -1.13 8.05
N GLN A 93 -17.29 -0.30 9.09
CA GLN A 93 -16.87 1.10 9.04
C GLN A 93 -15.35 1.17 9.17
N PRO A 94 -14.70 2.11 8.47
CA PRO A 94 -13.27 2.31 8.60
C PRO A 94 -12.89 2.62 10.06
N LEU A 95 -11.70 2.20 10.48
CA LEU A 95 -11.19 2.49 11.82
C LEU A 95 -10.97 3.99 12.02
N VAL A 96 -10.50 4.66 10.98
CA VAL A 96 -10.30 6.09 10.89
C VAL A 96 -11.45 6.68 10.07
N LYS A 97 -12.19 7.61 10.68
CA LYS A 97 -13.33 8.27 10.03
C LYS A 97 -12.94 9.52 9.26
N ASP A 98 -11.91 10.21 9.73
CA ASP A 98 -11.43 11.45 9.14
C ASP A 98 -10.28 11.14 8.16
N PRO A 99 -10.43 11.41 6.86
CA PRO A 99 -9.37 11.17 5.90
C PRO A 99 -8.10 12.01 6.14
N SER A 100 -8.16 13.14 6.88
CA SER A 100 -6.96 13.94 7.18
C SER A 100 -5.94 13.20 8.05
N VAL A 101 -6.39 12.23 8.85
CA VAL A 101 -5.56 11.47 9.80
C VAL A 101 -4.43 10.70 9.12
N GLU A 102 -4.61 10.27 7.86
CA GLU A 102 -3.52 9.62 7.10
C GLU A 102 -2.34 10.59 6.91
N GLU A 103 -2.64 11.85 6.59
CA GLU A 103 -1.64 12.90 6.37
C GLU A 103 -1.10 13.47 7.69
N GLU A 104 -1.95 13.66 8.70
CA GLU A 104 -1.54 14.11 10.04
C GLU A 104 -0.53 13.15 10.70
N HIS A 105 -0.67 11.85 10.42
CA HIS A 105 0.23 10.80 10.91
C HIS A 105 1.07 10.18 9.79
N LYS A 106 1.43 10.98 8.77
CA LYS A 106 2.12 10.51 7.57
C LYS A 106 3.40 9.72 7.87
N GLU A 107 4.24 10.20 8.79
CA GLU A 107 5.48 9.51 9.17
C GLU A 107 5.22 8.10 9.69
N PHE A 108 4.17 7.94 10.52
CA PHE A 108 3.75 6.64 11.01
C PHE A 108 3.25 5.76 9.86
N PHE A 109 2.33 6.25 9.03
CA PHE A 109 1.72 5.44 7.97
C PHE A 109 2.71 5.08 6.86
N ASP A 110 3.65 5.95 6.54
CA ASP A 110 4.73 5.67 5.59
C ASP A 110 5.62 4.52 6.09
N ALA A 111 6.06 4.57 7.35
CA ALA A 111 6.84 3.50 7.96
C ALA A 111 6.01 2.21 8.13
N PHE A 112 4.75 2.35 8.55
CA PHE A 112 3.83 1.24 8.79
C PHE A 112 3.54 0.46 7.51
N PHE A 113 3.38 1.14 6.36
CA PHE A 113 3.09 0.55 5.06
C PHE A 113 4.30 0.38 4.13
N ALA A 114 5.51 0.64 4.62
CA ALA A 114 6.75 0.41 3.88
C ALA A 114 6.89 -1.06 3.45
N GLU A 115 7.82 -1.35 2.53
CA GLU A 115 8.14 -2.72 2.17
C GLU A 115 8.67 -3.47 3.42
N GLY A 116 8.06 -4.63 3.74
CA GLY A 116 8.36 -5.34 4.99
C GLY A 116 7.83 -4.66 6.27
N GLY A 117 7.02 -3.61 6.14
CA GLY A 117 6.52 -2.80 7.25
C GLY A 117 5.60 -3.55 8.22
N GLU A 118 5.26 -2.86 9.31
CA GLU A 118 4.53 -3.45 10.44
C GLU A 118 3.13 -3.95 10.06
N TYR A 119 2.52 -3.40 9.00
CA TYR A 119 1.20 -3.83 8.51
C TYR A 119 1.09 -5.36 8.32
N LEU A 120 2.20 -6.03 7.95
CA LEU A 120 2.25 -7.49 7.75
C LEU A 120 1.91 -8.29 9.02
N LYS A 121 2.04 -7.71 10.22
CA LYS A 121 1.63 -8.36 11.46
C LYS A 121 0.12 -8.54 11.57
N TYR A 122 -0.65 -7.76 10.81
CA TYR A 122 -2.11 -7.70 10.92
C TYR A 122 -2.81 -8.32 9.72
N VAL A 123 -2.10 -8.93 8.78
CA VAL A 123 -2.68 -9.50 7.57
C VAL A 123 -1.99 -10.78 7.14
N SER A 124 -2.77 -11.74 6.66
CA SER A 124 -2.27 -12.98 6.07
C SER A 124 -3.05 -13.29 4.79
N ALA A 125 -2.41 -13.94 3.82
CA ALA A 125 -3.12 -14.51 2.69
C ALA A 125 -4.11 -15.59 3.17
N ALA A 126 -5.30 -15.63 2.59
CA ALA A 126 -6.19 -16.77 2.73
C ALA A 126 -5.79 -17.86 1.70
N THR A 127 -6.22 -19.10 1.94
CA THR A 127 -6.02 -20.23 1.01
C THR A 127 -4.58 -20.35 0.50
N ASP A 128 -3.60 -20.16 1.38
CA ASP A 128 -2.16 -20.17 1.09
C ASP A 128 -1.72 -19.26 -0.08
N GLY A 129 -2.49 -18.19 -0.34
CA GLY A 129 -2.22 -17.24 -1.42
C GLY A 129 -2.66 -17.72 -2.81
N SER A 130 -3.45 -18.79 -2.91
CA SER A 130 -4.02 -19.21 -4.18
C SER A 130 -4.96 -18.14 -4.76
N ILE A 131 -4.75 -17.76 -6.02
CA ILE A 131 -5.61 -16.84 -6.76
C ILE A 131 -6.55 -17.65 -7.64
N ALA A 132 -7.87 -17.48 -7.46
CA ALA A 132 -8.86 -18.19 -8.27
C ALA A 132 -8.76 -17.78 -9.75
N PRO A 133 -9.10 -18.68 -10.71
CA PRO A 133 -9.04 -18.36 -12.13
C PRO A 133 -9.85 -17.11 -12.53
N GLY A 134 -11.01 -16.88 -11.87
CA GLY A 134 -11.86 -15.70 -12.09
C GLY A 134 -11.33 -14.40 -11.44
N ASP A 135 -10.41 -14.52 -10.50
CA ASP A 135 -9.84 -13.38 -9.76
C ASP A 135 -8.60 -12.79 -10.46
N ARG A 136 -8.36 -13.16 -11.73
CA ARG A 136 -7.29 -12.60 -12.56
C ARG A 136 -7.88 -12.10 -13.88
N LEU A 137 -8.09 -10.80 -13.95
CA LEU A 137 -8.66 -10.13 -15.12
C LEU A 137 -7.57 -9.34 -15.84
N LYS A 138 -7.39 -9.59 -17.14
CA LYS A 138 -6.48 -8.79 -17.96
C LYS A 138 -7.18 -7.49 -18.35
N VAL A 139 -6.70 -6.36 -17.82
CA VAL A 139 -7.25 -5.02 -18.12
C VAL A 139 -6.62 -4.47 -19.40
N SER A 140 -5.32 -4.69 -19.60
CA SER A 140 -4.60 -4.24 -20.79
C SER A 140 -3.43 -5.16 -21.13
N LYS A 141 -2.65 -4.81 -22.16
CA LYS A 141 -1.38 -5.50 -22.48
C LYS A 141 -0.37 -5.45 -21.32
N ARG A 142 -0.49 -4.48 -20.40
CA ARG A 142 0.50 -4.22 -19.33
C ARG A 142 -0.08 -4.21 -17.92
N GLU A 143 -1.38 -4.43 -17.73
CA GLU A 143 -2.04 -4.33 -16.42
C GLU A 143 -3.07 -5.45 -16.27
N TYR A 144 -3.03 -6.10 -15.11
CA TYR A 144 -4.01 -7.06 -14.64
C TYR A 144 -4.72 -6.48 -13.42
N LYS A 145 -6.03 -6.68 -13.31
CA LYS A 145 -6.78 -6.52 -12.07
C LYS A 145 -6.83 -7.91 -11.42
N ILE A 146 -6.26 -8.02 -10.23
CA ILE A 146 -6.13 -9.29 -9.52
C ILE A 146 -6.79 -9.14 -8.15
N ALA A 147 -7.74 -10.02 -7.86
CA ALA A 147 -8.29 -10.19 -6.54
C ALA A 147 -7.43 -11.18 -5.75
N ALA A 148 -7.14 -10.84 -4.51
CA ALA A 148 -6.63 -11.80 -3.53
C ALA A 148 -7.53 -11.76 -2.30
N VAL A 149 -7.77 -12.94 -1.73
CA VAL A 149 -8.49 -13.08 -0.48
C VAL A 149 -7.48 -13.08 0.66
N VAL A 150 -7.69 -12.22 1.65
CA VAL A 150 -6.81 -12.06 2.79
C VAL A 150 -7.61 -11.95 4.08
N THR A 151 -6.99 -12.36 5.18
CA THR A 151 -7.54 -12.17 6.51
C THR A 151 -6.81 -11.01 7.18
N VAL A 152 -7.56 -10.02 7.70
CA VAL A 152 -7.03 -8.87 8.44
C VAL A 152 -7.44 -8.97 9.91
N MET A 153 -6.48 -8.90 10.83
CA MET A 153 -6.69 -8.90 12.29
C MET A 153 -7.18 -7.51 12.76
N SER A 154 -8.43 -7.16 12.46
CA SER A 154 -8.99 -5.83 12.67
C SER A 154 -8.92 -5.32 14.12
N ASP A 155 -9.09 -6.21 15.10
CA ASP A 155 -9.10 -5.80 16.51
C ASP A 155 -7.68 -5.49 17.01
N GLN A 156 -6.70 -6.28 16.61
CA GLN A 156 -5.29 -6.01 16.92
C GLN A 156 -4.82 -4.74 16.21
N LEU A 157 -5.25 -4.54 14.97
CA LEU A 157 -4.97 -3.33 14.21
C LEU A 157 -5.56 -2.09 14.88
N ARG A 158 -6.83 -2.14 15.34
CA ARG A 158 -7.43 -1.06 16.13
C ARG A 158 -6.60 -0.74 17.37
N LYS A 159 -6.27 -1.75 18.19
CA LYS A 159 -5.45 -1.56 19.39
C LYS A 159 -4.10 -0.91 19.09
N ARG A 160 -3.49 -1.26 17.95
CA ARG A 160 -2.23 -0.69 17.50
C ARG A 160 -2.34 0.81 17.19
N LEU A 161 -3.43 1.23 16.55
CA LEU A 161 -3.71 2.64 16.24
C LEU A 161 -4.11 3.43 17.50
N GLU A 162 -4.87 2.82 18.42
CA GLU A 162 -5.18 3.40 19.73
C GLU A 162 -3.90 3.67 20.54
N LYS A 163 -2.94 2.75 20.52
CA LYS A 163 -1.66 2.90 21.22
C LYS A 163 -0.82 4.09 20.71
N GLU A 164 -0.95 4.46 19.44
CA GLU A 164 -0.27 5.63 18.85
C GLU A 164 -1.10 6.91 18.96
N ASN A 165 -2.24 6.86 19.65
CA ASN A 165 -3.19 7.97 19.75
C ASN A 165 -3.73 8.45 18.39
N ILE A 166 -3.72 7.60 17.37
CA ILE A 166 -4.27 7.90 16.04
C ILE A 166 -5.80 7.82 16.06
N ILE A 167 -6.35 6.91 16.86
CA ILE A 167 -7.79 6.79 17.10
C ILE A 167 -8.09 6.74 18.60
N LYS A 168 -9.26 7.23 18.98
CA LYS A 168 -9.72 7.18 20.37
C LYS A 168 -10.01 5.75 20.79
N SER A 169 -9.68 5.41 22.04
CA SER A 169 -10.02 4.12 22.60
C SER A 169 -11.53 3.99 22.78
N LEU A 170 -12.05 2.76 22.64
CA LEU A 170 -13.45 2.49 22.91
C LEU A 170 -13.85 2.70 24.39
N SER A 171 -12.87 2.76 25.30
CA SER A 171 -13.08 2.95 26.74
C SER A 171 -13.04 4.40 27.20
N SER A 172 -12.68 5.36 26.34
CA SER A 172 -12.53 6.77 26.75
C SER A 172 -13.85 7.54 26.92
N GLY A 173 -15.00 6.87 26.73
CA GLY A 173 -16.34 7.46 26.80
C GLY A 173 -17.20 6.95 27.96
N PHE A 174 -16.61 6.22 28.91
CA PHE A 174 -17.26 5.75 30.14
C PHE A 174 -16.66 6.44 31.36
#